data_AF-A0A7I8MYB1-F1
#
_entry.id   AF-A0A7I8MYB1-F1
#
_cell.length_a   1.000
_cell.length_b   1.000
_cell.length_c   1.000
_cell.angle_alpha   90.00
_cell.angle_beta   90.00
_cell.angle_gamma   90.00
#
_symmetry.space_group_name_H-M   'P 1'
#
loop_
_entity.id
_entity.type
_entity.pdbx_description
1 polymer ?
#
loop_
_entity_poly.entity_id
_entity_poly.type
_entity_poly.pdbx_seq_one_letter_code
_entity_poly.pdbx_strand_id
1 'polypeptide(L)'
;MLKALILIVLTVCYIMIKNYLEGRLLKEYENSDEFCLSSLAVARKCSTYDIFRTVAQDWGFSDAKVEDDFRRYLRTGDIPHYISSYVRKHIHDTDRRYGSMVHPGGSLPRSWSA
;
A
#
# COMPACT_ATOMS: atom_id res chain seq x y z
N MET A 1 -15.76 -13.51 -42.02
CA MET A 1 -14.88 -12.36 -41.69
C MET A 1 -15.46 -11.48 -40.57
N LEU A 2 -16.72 -11.04 -40.64
CA LEU A 2 -17.38 -10.23 -39.59
C LEU A 2 -17.29 -10.86 -38.17
N LYS A 3 -17.55 -12.16 -38.04
CA LYS A 3 -17.48 -12.88 -36.75
C LYS A 3 -16.07 -12.85 -36.12
N ALA A 4 -15.03 -12.98 -36.94
CA ALA A 4 -13.64 -12.91 -36.47
C ALA A 4 -13.27 -11.50 -36.02
N LEU A 5 -13.73 -10.47 -36.75
CA LEU A 5 -13.58 -9.07 -36.35
C LEU A 5 -14.26 -8.77 -35.01
N ILE A 6 -15.47 -9.27 -34.80
CA ILE A 6 -16.19 -9.10 -33.53
C ILE A 6 -15.42 -9.72 -32.37
N LEU A 7 -14.86 -10.93 -32.55
CA LEU A 7 -14.07 -11.59 -31.51
C LEU A 7 -12.79 -10.83 -31.17
N ILE A 8 -12.10 -10.27 -32.17
CA ILE A 8 -10.89 -9.46 -31.96
C ILE A 8 -11.22 -8.17 -31.20
N VAL A 9 -12.30 -7.48 -31.57
CA VAL A 9 -12.73 -6.26 -30.86
C VAL A 9 -13.10 -6.59 -29.41
N LEU A 10 -13.76 -7.73 -29.18
CA LEU A 10 -14.18 -8.17 -27.85
C LEU A 10 -12.98 -8.49 -26.95
N THR A 11 -11.95 -9.16 -27.47
CA THR A 11 -10.74 -9.48 -26.70
C THR A 11 -9.95 -8.22 -26.36
N VAL A 12 -9.82 -7.29 -27.29
CA VAL A 12 -9.15 -5.99 -27.04
C VAL A 12 -9.92 -5.19 -25.99
N CYS A 13 -11.25 -5.11 -26.09
CA CYS A 13 -12.07 -4.45 -25.07
C CYS A 13 -11.92 -5.12 -23.70
N TYR A 14 -11.94 -6.45 -23.64
CA TYR A 14 -11.78 -7.20 -22.40
C TYR A 14 -10.43 -6.89 -21.73
N ILE A 15 -9.33 -6.90 -22.49
CA ILE A 15 -7.99 -6.59 -21.96
C ILE A 15 -7.94 -5.15 -21.45
N MET A 16 -8.51 -4.18 -22.18
CA MET A 16 -8.54 -2.79 -21.74
C MET A 16 -9.33 -2.59 -20.44
N ILE A 17 -10.52 -3.18 -20.35
CA ILE A 17 -11.36 -3.10 -19.15
C ILE A 17 -10.66 -3.75 -17.96
N LYS A 18 -10.06 -4.93 -18.16
CA LYS A 18 -9.29 -5.63 -17.13
C LYS A 18 -8.14 -4.75 -16.61
N ASN A 19 -7.32 -4.21 -17.51
CA ASN A 19 -6.19 -3.37 -17.12
C ASN A 19 -6.64 -2.08 -16.42
N TYR A 20 -7.76 -1.50 -16.83
CA TYR A 20 -8.33 -0.33 -16.17
C TYR A 20 -8.82 -0.64 -14.75
N LEU A 21 -9.51 -1.77 -14.55
CA LEU A 21 -9.94 -2.24 -13.25
C LEU A 21 -8.76 -2.56 -12.33
N GLU A 22 -7.77 -3.29 -12.85
CA GLU A 22 -6.54 -3.62 -12.11
C GLU A 22 -5.78 -2.35 -11.72
N GLY A 23 -5.65 -1.37 -12.61
CA GLY A 23 -5.02 -0.09 -12.30
C GLY A 23 -5.77 0.69 -11.22
N ARG A 24 -7.12 0.64 -11.22
CA ARG A 24 -7.92 1.25 -10.15
C ARG A 24 -7.76 0.53 -8.81
N LEU A 25 -7.79 -0.81 -8.83
CA LEU A 25 -7.61 -1.62 -7.62
C LEU A 25 -6.21 -1.44 -7.03
N LEU A 26 -5.17 -1.40 -7.85
CA LEU A 26 -3.80 -1.14 -7.42
C LEU A 26 -3.67 0.24 -6.81
N LYS A 27 -4.26 1.26 -7.44
CA LYS A 27 -4.24 2.63 -6.92
C LYS A 27 -5.02 2.77 -5.60
N GLU A 28 -6.10 2.03 -5.45
CA GLU A 28 -6.89 2.01 -4.22
C GLU A 28 -6.16 1.24 -3.09
N TYR A 29 -5.51 0.13 -3.45
CA TYR A 29 -4.65 -0.64 -2.54
C TYR A 29 -3.41 0.14 -2.10
N GLU A 30 -2.75 0.86 -3.02
CA GLU A 30 -1.59 1.72 -2.73
C GLU A 30 -1.96 2.87 -1.77
N ASN A 31 -3.20 3.38 -1.87
CA ASN A 31 -3.74 4.36 -0.93
C ASN A 31 -4.29 3.75 0.36
N SER A 32 -4.29 2.42 0.49
CA SER A 32 -4.73 1.77 1.72
C SER A 32 -3.69 1.97 2.82
N ASP A 33 -4.18 2.24 4.03
CA ASP A 33 -3.34 2.36 5.22
C ASP A 33 -2.52 1.07 5.46
N GLU A 34 -2.96 -0.08 4.93
CA GLU A 34 -2.27 -1.39 5.00
C GLU A 34 -1.03 -1.47 4.11
N PHE A 35 -1.13 -0.99 2.87
CA PHE A 35 0.02 -0.91 1.99
C PHE A 35 1.07 0.03 2.58
N CYS A 36 0.62 1.16 3.11
CA CYS A 36 1.51 2.14 3.71
C CYS A 36 2.19 1.62 4.97
N LEU A 37 1.47 0.89 5.81
CA LEU A 37 2.03 0.22 6.99
C LEU A 37 3.07 -0.84 6.60
N SER A 38 2.79 -1.65 5.59
CA SER A 38 3.70 -2.68 5.09
C SER A 38 4.95 -2.07 4.44
N SER A 39 4.77 -1.01 3.64
CA SER A 39 5.85 -0.22 3.05
C SER A 39 6.75 0.41 4.12
N LEU A 40 6.14 0.95 5.18
CA LEU A 40 6.85 1.50 6.34
C LEU A 40 7.68 0.43 7.06
N ALA A 41 7.14 -0.78 7.25
CA ALA A 41 7.85 -1.91 7.85
C ALA A 41 9.10 -2.29 7.03
N VAL A 42 8.94 -2.40 5.70
CA VAL A 42 10.05 -2.70 4.79
C VAL A 42 11.11 -1.59 4.80
N ALA A 43 10.70 -0.33 4.72
CA ALA A 43 11.63 0.81 4.71
C ALA A 43 12.43 0.95 6.01
N ARG A 44 11.84 0.52 7.13
CA ARG A 44 12.49 0.50 8.45
C ARG A 44 13.20 -0.82 8.76
N LYS A 45 13.08 -1.83 7.89
CA LYS A 45 13.61 -3.20 8.11
C LYS A 45 13.12 -3.82 9.42
N CYS A 46 11.87 -3.57 9.79
CA CYS A 46 11.25 -4.13 10.98
C CYS A 46 9.96 -4.87 10.61
N SER A 47 9.44 -5.67 11.55
CA SER A 47 8.13 -6.30 11.34
C SER A 47 7.01 -5.27 11.57
N THR A 48 5.85 -5.54 10.98
CA THR A 48 4.64 -4.74 11.24
C THR A 48 4.30 -4.70 12.73
N TYR A 49 4.55 -5.79 13.45
CA TYR A 49 4.35 -5.87 14.90
C TYR A 49 5.27 -4.94 15.70
N ASP A 50 6.52 -4.76 15.26
CA ASP A 50 7.44 -3.82 15.91
C ASP A 50 6.92 -2.38 15.78
N ILE A 51 6.32 -2.03 14.64
CA ILE A 51 5.65 -0.73 14.47
C ILE A 51 4.49 -0.61 15.44
N PHE A 52 3.63 -1.63 15.56
CA PHE A 52 2.53 -1.62 16.54
C PHE A 52 3.03 -1.34 17.95
N ARG A 53 4.12 -2.00 18.37
CA ARG A 53 4.71 -1.81 19.69
C ARG A 53 5.31 -0.41 19.87
N THR A 54 6.09 0.08 18.91
CA THR A 54 6.71 1.42 18.99
C THR A 54 5.64 2.52 19.05
N VAL A 55 4.63 2.46 18.18
CA VAL A 55 3.55 3.46 18.17
C VAL A 55 2.70 3.37 19.43
N ALA A 56 2.45 2.15 19.94
CA ALA A 56 1.73 1.96 21.19
C ALA A 56 2.48 2.55 22.40
N GLN A 57 3.81 2.46 22.42
CA GLN A 57 4.63 3.12 23.46
C GLN A 57 4.49 4.64 23.41
N ASP A 58 4.52 5.23 22.21
CA ASP A 58 4.33 6.68 22.03
C ASP A 58 2.94 7.15 22.53
N TRP A 59 1.93 6.27 22.45
CA TRP A 59 0.56 6.54 22.88
C TRP A 59 0.27 6.09 24.32
N GLY A 60 1.21 5.42 24.99
CA GLY A 60 1.05 4.92 26.35
C GLY A 60 0.11 3.72 26.49
N PHE A 61 -0.06 2.89 25.45
CA PHE A 61 -0.86 1.67 25.52
C PHE A 61 -0.07 0.50 26.12
N SER A 62 -0.77 -0.36 26.88
CA SER A 62 -0.20 -1.59 27.43
C SER A 62 0.04 -2.65 26.36
N ASP A 63 1.07 -3.48 26.52
CA ASP A 63 1.40 -4.57 25.58
C ASP A 63 0.24 -5.54 25.31
N ALA A 64 -0.60 -5.83 26.31
CA ALA A 64 -1.78 -6.67 26.14
C ALA A 64 -2.79 -6.11 25.12
N LYS A 65 -2.96 -4.78 25.12
CA LYS A 65 -3.83 -4.08 24.15
C LYS A 65 -3.22 -4.15 22.75
N VAL A 66 -1.91 -3.97 22.63
CA VAL A 66 -1.19 -4.05 21.35
C VAL A 66 -1.35 -5.44 20.74
N GLU A 67 -1.21 -6.48 21.55
CA GLU A 67 -1.34 -7.87 21.11
C GLU A 67 -2.76 -8.19 20.61
N ASP A 68 -3.78 -7.73 21.34
CA ASP A 68 -5.18 -7.91 20.92
C ASP A 68 -5.52 -7.10 19.67
N ASP A 69 -5.04 -5.85 19.58
CA ASP A 69 -5.22 -5.00 18.41
C ASP A 69 -4.49 -5.60 17.18
N PHE A 70 -3.29 -6.16 17.37
CA PHE A 70 -2.54 -6.85 16.32
C PHE A 70 -3.22 -8.15 15.88
N ARG A 71 -3.73 -8.95 16.82
CA ARG A 71 -4.50 -10.16 16.49
C ARG A 71 -5.78 -9.84 15.73
N ARG A 72 -6.45 -8.74 16.11
CA ARG A 72 -7.62 -8.23 15.38
C ARG A 72 -7.24 -7.79 13.97
N TYR A 73 -6.14 -7.07 13.81
CA TYR A 73 -5.58 -6.70 12.51
C TYR A 73 -5.34 -7.94 11.64
N LEU A 74 -4.65 -8.97 12.15
CA LEU A 74 -4.40 -10.21 11.38
C LEU A 74 -5.68 -10.94 10.95
N ARG A 75 -6.75 -10.85 11.75
CA ARG A 75 -8.03 -11.52 11.44
C ARG A 75 -8.91 -10.74 10.48
N THR A 76 -8.90 -9.42 10.57
CA THR A 76 -9.88 -8.55 9.91
C THR A 76 -9.29 -7.64 8.84
N GLY A 77 -7.96 -7.49 8.79
CA GLY A 77 -7.27 -6.46 8.00
C GLY A 77 -7.48 -5.04 8.52
N ASP A 78 -8.25 -4.86 9.60
CA ASP A 78 -8.63 -3.55 10.13
C ASP A 78 -7.47 -2.94 10.92
N ILE A 79 -7.06 -1.73 10.53
CA ILE A 79 -5.92 -1.03 11.13
C ILE A 79 -6.42 -0.11 12.24
N PRO A 80 -5.90 -0.25 13.47
CA PRO A 80 -6.26 0.65 14.56
C PRO A 80 -5.94 2.10 14.22
N HIS A 81 -6.82 3.01 14.65
CA HIS A 81 -6.75 4.42 14.25
C HIS A 81 -5.45 5.14 14.69
N TYR A 82 -4.85 4.72 15.80
CA TYR A 82 -3.59 5.28 16.27
C TYR A 82 -2.42 4.93 15.32
N ILE A 83 -2.50 3.78 14.65
CA ILE A 83 -1.53 3.33 13.65
C ILE A 83 -1.78 4.02 12.32
N SER A 84 -3.03 4.12 11.87
CA SER A 84 -3.34 4.85 10.64
C SER A 84 -2.85 6.30 10.72
N SER A 85 -3.05 6.95 11.87
CA SER A 85 -2.58 8.31 12.12
C SER A 85 -1.05 8.41 12.11
N TYR A 86 -0.36 7.43 12.70
CA TYR A 86 1.09 7.37 12.70
C TYR A 86 1.66 7.17 11.28
N VAL A 87 1.11 6.22 10.53
CA VAL A 87 1.52 5.87 9.17
C VAL A 87 1.33 7.08 8.25
N ARG A 88 0.18 7.78 8.33
CA ARG A 88 -0.07 9.02 7.57
C ARG A 88 0.95 10.11 7.84
N LYS A 89 1.42 10.24 9.08
CA LYS A 89 2.44 11.23 9.44
C LYS A 89 3.84 10.88 8.93
N HIS A 90 4.16 9.58 8.79
CA HIS A 90 5.49 9.09 8.41
C HIS A 90 5.58 8.60 6.95
N ILE A 91 4.47 8.62 6.22
CA ILE A 91 4.38 8.21 4.81
C ILE A 91 5.32 9.03 3.93
N HIS A 92 5.43 10.34 4.14
CA HIS A 92 6.25 11.21 3.28
C HIS A 92 7.75 10.88 3.32
N ASP A 93 8.27 10.44 4.46
CA ASP A 93 9.66 10.00 4.58
C ASP A 93 9.86 8.60 3.98
N THR A 94 8.82 7.79 4.02
CA THR A 94 8.82 6.40 3.55
C THR A 94 8.74 6.35 2.03
N ASP A 95 7.89 7.17 1.42
CA ASP A 95 7.67 7.25 -0.02
C ASP A 95 8.98 7.59 -0.76
N ARG A 96 9.80 8.46 -0.18
CA ARG A 96 11.18 8.74 -0.66
C ARG A 96 12.09 7.52 -0.62
N ARG A 97 12.03 6.70 0.44
CA ARG A 97 12.89 5.51 0.59
C ARG A 97 12.39 4.32 -0.22
N TYR A 98 11.08 4.09 -0.24
CA TYR A 98 10.45 2.98 -0.96
C TYR A 98 10.56 3.16 -2.47
N GLY A 99 10.36 4.38 -2.98
CA GLY A 99 10.61 4.71 -4.39
C GLY A 99 12.03 4.38 -4.85
N SER A 100 13.03 4.54 -3.97
CA SER A 100 14.42 4.16 -4.26
C SER A 100 14.71 2.66 -4.21
N MET A 101 13.90 1.87 -3.48
CA MET A 101 14.03 0.42 -3.38
C MET A 101 13.29 -0.33 -4.50
N VAL A 102 12.10 0.13 -4.90
CA VAL A 102 11.28 -0.51 -5.94
C VAL A 102 11.71 -0.11 -7.36
N HIS A 103 12.25 1.10 -7.53
CA HIS A 103 12.79 1.57 -8.80
C HIS A 103 14.30 1.81 -8.70
N PRO A 104 15.15 0.77 -8.86
CA PRO A 104 16.60 0.94 -8.88
C PRO A 104 17.09 1.79 -10.07
N GLY A 105 16.22 2.10 -11.04
CA GLY A 105 16.49 2.99 -12.17
C GLY A 105 16.14 4.48 -11.95
N GLY A 106 15.60 4.84 -10.79
CA GLY A 106 15.19 6.22 -10.46
C GLY A 106 13.85 6.63 -11.08
N SER A 107 13.04 7.36 -10.31
CA SER A 107 11.91 8.09 -10.85
C SER A 107 12.41 9.36 -11.55
N LEU A 108 12.07 9.52 -12.83
CA LEU A 108 12.34 10.77 -13.54
C LEU A 108 11.68 11.94 -12.77
N PRO A 109 12.39 13.06 -12.57
CA PRO A 109 11.81 14.23 -11.91
C PRO A 109 10.53 14.66 -12.66
N ARG A 110 9.51 15.10 -11.91
CA ARG A 110 8.27 15.67 -12.49
C ARG A 110 8.51 16.83 -13.47
N SER A 111 9.67 17.48 -13.42
CA SER A 111 10.08 18.52 -14.38
C SER A 111 10.48 18.00 -15.76
N TRP A 112 10.57 16.68 -15.95
CA TRP A 112 10.99 16.03 -17.20
C TRP A 112 9.82 15.36 -17.95
N SER A 113 8.61 15.41 -17.39
CA SER A 113 7.37 14.96 -18.05
C SER A 113 6.64 16.19 -18.59
N ALA A 114 7.17 16.74 -19.69
CA ALA A 114 6.55 17.80 -20.49
C ALA A 114 6.24 17.27 -21.88
#